data_AF-A0A529HK34-F1
#
_entry.id   AF-A0A529HK34-F1
#
_cell.length_a   1.000
_cell.length_b   1.000
_cell.length_c   1.000
_cell.angle_alpha   90.00
_cell.angle_beta   90.00
_cell.angle_gamma   90.00
#
_symmetry.space_group_name_H-M   'P 1'
#
loop_
_entity.id
_entity.type
_entity.pdbx_description
1 polymer ?
#
loop_
_entity_poly.entity_id
_entity_poly.type
_entity_poly.pdbx_seq_one_letter_code
_entity_poly.pdbx_strand_id
1 'polypeptide(L)' 'MPELEQALAEVAAEMAERTDRGDVATYIPQLGKVDPKKFGIAAVTN' A
#
# COMPACT_ATOMS: atom_id res chain seq x y z
N MET A 1 19.45 5.40 -4.64
CA MET A 1 19.12 6.18 -5.85
C MET A 1 18.06 7.18 -5.40
N PRO A 2 18.45 8.43 -5.11
CA PRO A 2 17.60 9.37 -4.38
C PRO A 2 16.28 9.67 -5.10
N GLU A 3 16.28 9.64 -6.43
CA GLU A 3 15.08 9.82 -7.26
C GLU A 3 14.08 8.68 -7.06
N LEU A 4 14.57 7.45 -6.85
CA LEU A 4 13.72 6.30 -6.58
C LEU A 4 13.13 6.35 -5.16
N GLU A 5 13.94 6.76 -4.18
CA GLU A 5 13.45 6.96 -2.80
C GLU A 5 12.39 8.05 -2.74
N GLN A 6 12.61 9.15 -3.47
CA GLN A 6 11.65 10.24 -3.58
C GLN A 6 10.35 9.78 -4.24
N ALA A 7 10.42 9.09 -5.38
CA ALA A 7 9.25 8.56 -6.06
C ALA A 7 8.45 7.60 -5.16
N LEU A 8 9.12 6.72 -4.41
CA LEU A 8 8.46 5.81 -3.47
C LEU A 8 7.74 6.57 -2.34
N ALA A 9 8.34 7.63 -1.81
CA ALA A 9 7.74 8.46 -0.77
C ALA A 9 6.52 9.25 -1.29
N GLU A 10 6.60 9.81 -2.51
CA GLU A 10 5.51 10.53 -3.15
C GLU A 10 4.30 9.62 -3.40
N VAL A 11 4.54 8.42 -3.94
CA VAL A 11 3.47 7.42 -4.16
C VAL A 11 2.87 6.95 -2.83
N ALA A 12 3.70 6.71 -1.81
CA ALA A 12 3.20 6.31 -0.49
C ALA A 12 2.32 7.40 0.15
N ALA A 13 2.68 8.67 0.00
CA ALA A 13 1.89 9.80 0.47
C ALA A 13 0.56 9.93 -0.29
N GLU A 14 0.58 9.85 -1.63
CA GLU A 14 -0.64 9.88 -2.44
C GLU A 14 -1.58 8.74 -2.05
N MET A 15 -1.04 7.51 -1.94
CA MET A 15 -1.82 6.33 -1.60
C MET A 15 -2.32 6.34 -0.16
N ALA A 16 -1.75 7.13 0.75
CA ALA A 16 -2.29 7.31 2.10
C ALA A 16 -3.62 8.09 2.09
N GLU A 17 -3.77 9.05 1.18
CA GLU A 17 -4.96 9.92 1.07
C GLU A 17 -6.11 9.30 0.26
N ARG A 18 -5.82 8.30 -0.58
CA ARG A 18 -6.84 7.59 -1.38
C ARG A 18 -7.87 6.91 -0.47
N THR A 19 -9.17 7.08 -0.71
CA THR A 19 -10.23 6.39 0.06
C THR A 19 -10.94 5.31 -0.73
N ASP A 20 -10.73 5.27 -2.05
CA ASP A 20 -11.32 4.35 -3.01
C ASP A 20 -10.49 3.04 -3.11
N ARG A 21 -10.71 2.10 -2.18
CA ARG A 21 -9.85 0.89 -2.06
C ARG A 21 -10.55 -0.47 -2.17
N GLY A 22 -11.86 -0.49 -2.43
CA GLY A 22 -12.66 -1.72 -2.38
C GLY A 22 -12.69 -2.34 -0.97
N ASP A 23 -13.13 -3.60 -0.87
CA ASP A 23 -13.32 -4.29 0.41
C ASP A 23 -12.30 -5.41 0.65
N VAL A 24 -11.92 -5.61 1.91
CA VAL A 24 -11.07 -6.74 2.33
C VAL A 24 -11.85 -8.04 2.22
N ALA A 25 -11.22 -9.09 1.67
CA ALA A 25 -11.83 -10.41 1.57
C ALA A 25 -12.12 -11.03 2.95
N THR A 26 -13.36 -11.46 3.18
CA THR A 26 -13.82 -11.95 4.50
C THR A 26 -14.16 -13.45 4.53
N TYR A 27 -14.13 -14.16 3.40
CA TYR A 27 -14.52 -15.58 3.32
C TYR A 27 -13.55 -16.53 4.03
N ILE A 28 -12.29 -16.11 4.25
CA ILE A 28 -11.32 -16.77 5.11
C ILE A 28 -11.11 -15.89 6.36
N PRO A 29 -11.37 -16.38 7.58
CA PRO A 29 -11.31 -15.55 8.79
C PRO A 29 -9.98 -14.84 9.03
N GLN A 30 -8.87 -15.42 8.56
CA GLN A 30 -7.54 -14.82 8.67
C GLN A 30 -7.36 -13.62 7.73
N LEU A 31 -7.99 -13.63 6.54
CA LEU A 31 -7.92 -12.52 5.58
C LEU A 31 -8.75 -11.32 6.06
N GLY A 32 -9.92 -11.57 6.66
CA GLY A 32 -10.80 -10.51 7.17
C GLY A 32 -10.21 -9.67 8.31
N LYS A 33 -9.04 -10.04 8.85
CA LYS A 33 -8.32 -9.29 9.90
C LYS A 33 -7.37 -8.23 9.34
N VAL A 34 -7.20 -8.17 8.01
CA VAL A 34 -6.34 -7.18 7.37
C VAL A 34 -7.02 -5.81 7.44
N ASP A 35 -6.25 -4.78 7.82
CA ASP A 35 -6.71 -3.40 7.82
C ASP A 35 -6.83 -2.90 6.36
N PRO A 36 -8.01 -2.43 5.92
CA PRO A 36 -8.21 -1.93 4.55
C PRO A 36 -7.34 -0.71 4.19
N LYS A 37 -6.77 -0.01 5.20
CA LYS A 37 -5.89 1.14 4.99
C LYS A 37 -4.43 0.76 4.76
N LYS A 38 -4.05 -0.50 4.95
CA LYS A 38 -2.66 -0.95 4.76
C LYS A 38 -2.26 -0.84 3.30
N PHE A 39 -1.20 -0.08 3.05
CA PHE A 39 -0.53 0.05 1.76
C PHE A 39 0.99 0.03 1.99
N GLY A 40 1.74 -0.60 1.09
CA GLY A 40 3.20 -0.66 1.15
C GLY A 40 3.79 -0.91 -0.22
N ILE A 41 4.93 -0.27 -0.51
CA ILE A 41 5.64 -0.35 -1.78
C ILE A 41 7.15 -0.47 -1.51
N ALA A 42 7.85 -1.27 -2.32
CA ALA A 42 9.29 -1.44 -2.24
C ALA A 42 9.86 -1.64 -3.65
N ALA A 43 11.08 -1.14 -3.86
CA ALA A 43 11.84 -1.35 -5.08
C ALA A 43 13.16 -2.07 -4.77
N VAL A 44 13.54 -3.00 -5.65
CA VAL A 44 14.79 -3.76 -5.55
C VAL A 44 15.56 -3.52 -6.84
N THR A 45 16.83 -3.16 -6.72
CA THR A 45 17.74 -2.97 -7.85
C THR A 45 18.61 -4.22 -8.03
N ASN A 46 19.08 -4.44 -9.25
CA ASN A 46 20.06 -5.49 -9.55
C ASN A 46 21.47 -5.12 -9.06
#